data_AF-A0A928VUD1-F1
#
_entry.id   AF-A0A928VUD1-F1
#
_cell.length_a   1.000
_cell.length_b   1.000
_cell.length_c   1.000
_cell.angle_alpha   90.00
_cell.angle_beta   90.00
_cell.angle_gamma   90.00
#
_symmetry.space_group_name_H-M   'P 1'
#
loop_
_entity.id
_entity.type
_entity.pdbx_description
1 polymer ?
#
loop_
_entity_poly.entity_id
_entity_poly.type
_entity_poly.pdbx_seq_one_letter_code
_entity_poly.pdbx_strand_id
1 'polypeptide(L)'
;MTNAFFERLHIGSDRLITVDRWRQVHDYHRRRQNWYYQALYQPGIIEGLGISVDNQDGLTLIIQPGAAIDNQGNPIIVPTQETFKFRIQTRPESEKELQIYIVLQAVDPNDLKGLPQETQTVPEYFKIHERRKLQPGDIELCRILLNADQDVLEVSSPKDPFFPKPNELDFRYRPIPRPRTSFDIQVGAVVTSSDHIQSAPYLIKGWTDLIASIPSLYPRLSAHSMVQQYSPTELGELNVQSCQLLHLPYRILGTLDRGWLMPILDRFIQDGGTVLVSIDIDQINDLMENRNFAEHLQIFRALKLEARQLDYAFTDRHKYGSQETANSLKGAIDSEIEDYSAEILSDLSHLIQKINQTHRMGFDDEHAELELEHPLRRFPFPFSQLPTYKGYPVYVKQQGGWILMLGDLNEVWSIDPNFDCSREVLRSAQEFGINILHFAAQRWQQINYANYQITD
;
A
#
# COMPACT_ATOMS: atom_id res chain seq x y z
N MET A 1 -2.28 -19.71 -8.82
CA MET A 1 -2.42 -20.03 -10.25
C MET A 1 -2.37 -21.54 -10.37
N THR A 2 -3.53 -22.18 -10.51
CA THR A 2 -3.66 -23.62 -10.75
C THR A 2 -2.94 -24.00 -12.05
N ASN A 3 -2.32 -25.18 -12.09
CA ASN A 3 -1.57 -25.77 -13.22
C ASN A 3 -2.24 -25.47 -14.59
N ALA A 4 -1.86 -24.36 -15.23
CA ALA A 4 -2.33 -24.02 -16.56
C ALA A 4 -1.50 -24.83 -17.56
N PHE A 5 -1.94 -26.05 -17.86
CA PHE A 5 -1.31 -26.89 -18.87
C PHE A 5 -1.65 -26.34 -20.28
N PHE A 6 -0.62 -25.89 -20.99
CA PHE A 6 -0.75 -25.32 -22.34
C PHE A 6 -0.47 -26.39 -23.41
N GLU A 7 -1.54 -26.90 -24.04
CA GLU A 7 -1.41 -27.87 -25.13
C GLU A 7 -1.46 -27.16 -26.49
N ARG A 8 -0.34 -27.20 -27.22
CA ARG A 8 -0.26 -26.69 -28.58
C ARG A 8 -0.56 -27.83 -29.56
N LEU A 9 -1.48 -27.60 -30.50
CA LEU A 9 -1.74 -28.54 -31.58
C LEU A 9 -0.49 -28.70 -32.46
N HIS A 10 -0.05 -29.94 -32.65
CA HIS A 10 0.97 -30.30 -33.62
C HIS A 10 0.33 -30.63 -34.98
N ILE A 11 0.61 -29.80 -35.98
CA ILE A 11 0.10 -29.95 -37.36
C ILE A 11 1.15 -30.70 -38.19
N GLY A 12 0.82 -31.93 -38.59
CA GLY A 12 1.61 -32.76 -39.50
C GLY A 12 1.00 -32.80 -40.90
N SER A 13 1.80 -33.17 -41.91
CA SER A 13 1.40 -33.21 -43.32
C SER A 13 0.32 -34.26 -43.66
N ASP A 14 0.09 -35.23 -42.78
CA ASP A 14 -0.89 -36.32 -42.89
C ASP A 14 -2.21 -36.02 -42.17
N ARG A 15 -2.36 -34.82 -41.59
CA ARG A 15 -3.49 -34.45 -40.71
C ARG A 15 -4.42 -33.45 -41.38
N LEU A 16 -5.69 -33.84 -41.57
CA LEU A 16 -6.75 -32.94 -42.05
C LEU A 16 -6.98 -31.76 -41.10
N ILE A 17 -7.14 -30.56 -41.65
CA ILE A 17 -7.51 -29.37 -40.88
C ILE A 17 -9.03 -29.38 -40.69
N THR A 18 -9.50 -29.63 -39.46
CA THR A 18 -10.92 -29.64 -39.09
C THR A 18 -11.31 -28.38 -38.31
N VAL A 19 -12.61 -28.11 -38.20
CA VAL A 19 -13.15 -27.01 -37.38
C VAL A 19 -12.68 -27.12 -35.93
N ASP A 20 -12.71 -28.34 -35.36
CA ASP A 20 -12.28 -28.55 -33.97
C ASP A 20 -10.79 -28.27 -33.78
N ARG A 21 -9.94 -28.62 -34.76
CA ARG A 21 -8.51 -28.33 -34.72
C ARG A 21 -8.23 -26.83 -34.83
N TRP A 22 -8.99 -26.12 -35.66
CA TRP A 22 -8.93 -24.65 -35.70
C TRP A 22 -9.36 -24.04 -34.38
N ARG A 23 -10.47 -24.51 -33.79
CA ARG A 23 -10.94 -24.03 -32.48
C ARG A 23 -9.88 -24.25 -31.41
N GLN A 24 -9.27 -25.44 -31.35
CA GLN A 24 -8.19 -25.76 -30.42
C GLN A 24 -6.99 -24.80 -30.55
N VAL A 25 -6.59 -24.45 -31.78
CA VAL A 25 -5.50 -23.49 -32.01
C VAL A 25 -5.88 -22.09 -31.51
N HIS A 26 -7.08 -21.61 -31.83
CA HIS A 26 -7.55 -20.29 -31.35
C HIS A 26 -7.67 -20.25 -29.82
N ASP A 27 -8.21 -21.30 -29.20
CA ASP A 27 -8.31 -21.42 -27.74
C ASP A 27 -6.94 -21.45 -27.08
N TYR A 28 -5.95 -22.09 -27.69
CA TYR A 28 -4.56 -22.06 -27.21
C TYR A 28 -4.00 -20.63 -27.22
N HIS A 29 -4.16 -19.91 -28.33
CA HIS A 29 -3.68 -18.54 -28.46
C HIS A 29 -4.38 -17.58 -27.48
N ARG A 30 -5.72 -17.68 -27.37
CA ARG A 30 -6.52 -16.91 -26.42
C ARG A 30 -6.08 -17.17 -24.97
N ARG A 31 -6.00 -18.45 -24.56
CA ARG A 31 -5.54 -18.80 -23.20
C ARG A 31 -4.14 -18.30 -22.91
N ARG A 32 -3.21 -18.38 -23.88
CA ARG A 32 -1.84 -17.88 -23.72
C ARG A 32 -1.80 -16.36 -23.57
N GLN A 33 -2.59 -15.63 -24.36
CA GLN A 33 -2.73 -14.17 -24.25
C GLN A 33 -3.34 -13.76 -22.91
N ASN A 34 -4.43 -14.42 -22.50
CA ASN A 34 -5.09 -14.20 -21.23
C ASN A 34 -4.12 -14.45 -20.07
N TRP A 35 -3.35 -15.54 -20.11
CA TRP A 35 -2.34 -15.83 -19.10
C TRP A 35 -1.24 -14.77 -19.04
N TYR A 36 -0.73 -14.32 -20.20
CA TYR A 36 0.27 -13.26 -20.25
C TYR A 36 -0.26 -11.97 -19.61
N TYR A 37 -1.50 -11.59 -19.93
CA TYR A 37 -2.13 -10.42 -19.33
C TYR A 37 -2.31 -10.59 -17.82
N GLN A 38 -2.91 -11.70 -17.39
CA GLN A 38 -3.10 -12.01 -15.97
C GLN A 38 -1.77 -12.03 -15.20
N ALA A 39 -0.68 -12.49 -15.80
CA ALA A 39 0.62 -12.52 -15.15
C ALA A 39 1.20 -11.12 -14.88
N LEU A 40 0.87 -10.15 -15.73
CA LEU A 40 1.56 -8.85 -15.76
C LEU A 40 0.69 -7.66 -15.39
N TYR A 41 -0.63 -7.77 -15.49
CA TYR A 41 -1.55 -6.65 -15.35
C TYR A 41 -2.77 -6.97 -14.48
N GLN A 42 -3.29 -5.95 -13.82
CA GLN A 42 -4.59 -5.92 -13.18
C GLN A 42 -5.68 -5.53 -14.21
N PRO A 43 -6.92 -6.02 -14.03
CA PRO A 43 -8.04 -5.67 -14.89
C PRO A 43 -8.39 -4.19 -14.85
N GLY A 44 -9.07 -3.70 -15.88
CA GLY A 44 -9.61 -2.35 -15.87
C GLY A 44 -10.08 -1.82 -17.22
N ILE A 45 -10.53 -0.57 -17.19
CA ILE A 45 -11.00 0.20 -18.34
C ILE A 45 -9.79 0.83 -19.05
N ILE A 46 -9.60 0.47 -20.32
CA ILE A 46 -8.50 0.98 -21.15
C ILE A 46 -8.84 2.37 -21.67
N GLU A 47 -10.04 2.52 -22.23
CA GLU A 47 -10.51 3.76 -22.82
C GLU A 47 -12.05 3.84 -22.81
N GLY A 48 -12.58 5.06 -22.80
CA GLY A 48 -14.02 5.31 -22.91
C GLY A 48 -14.86 4.76 -21.76
N LEU A 49 -15.98 4.11 -22.10
CA LEU A 49 -16.95 3.55 -21.16
C LEU A 49 -17.51 4.59 -20.17
N GLY A 50 -17.64 5.84 -20.61
CA GLY A 50 -18.28 6.89 -19.82
C GLY A 50 -19.75 6.57 -19.56
N ILE A 51 -20.26 6.98 -18.39
CA ILE A 51 -21.67 6.82 -18.02
C ILE A 51 -22.27 8.19 -17.73
N SER A 52 -23.48 8.41 -18.25
CA SER A 52 -24.35 9.52 -17.85
C SER A 52 -25.77 9.02 -17.57
N VAL A 53 -26.57 9.83 -16.89
CA VAL A 53 -28.00 9.53 -16.71
C VAL A 53 -28.80 10.11 -17.88
N ASP A 54 -29.80 9.39 -18.36
CA ASP A 54 -30.80 9.89 -19.30
C ASP A 54 -31.76 10.83 -18.58
N ASN A 55 -31.85 12.07 -19.04
CA ASN A 55 -32.64 13.13 -18.40
C ASN A 55 -34.16 12.90 -18.47
N GLN A 56 -34.62 11.87 -19.19
CA GLN A 56 -36.05 11.62 -19.38
C GLN A 56 -36.72 10.87 -18.22
N ASP A 57 -36.00 9.96 -17.56
CA ASP A 57 -36.59 9.08 -16.54
C ASP A 57 -35.76 8.91 -15.27
N GLY A 58 -34.57 9.53 -15.21
CA GLY A 58 -33.69 9.52 -14.04
C GLY A 58 -33.15 8.14 -13.64
N LEU A 59 -33.38 7.09 -14.44
CA LEU A 59 -33.05 5.70 -14.06
C LEU A 59 -32.42 4.90 -15.20
N THR A 60 -32.48 5.44 -16.41
CA THR A 60 -31.76 4.92 -17.55
C THR A 60 -30.38 5.54 -17.59
N LEU A 61 -29.37 4.69 -17.62
CA LEU A 61 -27.97 5.05 -17.83
C LEU A 61 -27.64 4.97 -19.31
N ILE A 62 -26.85 5.93 -19.79
CA ILE A 62 -26.28 5.96 -21.14
C ILE A 62 -24.80 5.61 -21.00
N ILE A 63 -24.40 4.50 -21.62
CA ILE A 63 -23.04 3.99 -21.58
C ILE A 63 -22.40 4.27 -22.93
N GLN A 64 -21.27 4.99 -22.89
CA GLN A 64 -20.50 5.35 -24.06
C GLN A 64 -19.63 4.18 -24.54
N PRO A 65 -19.26 4.15 -25.83
CA PRO A 65 -18.28 3.20 -26.36
C PRO A 65 -16.95 3.22 -25.61
N GLY A 66 -16.21 2.12 -25.72
CA GLY A 66 -14.89 1.98 -25.11
C GLY A 66 -14.46 0.53 -24.98
N ALA A 67 -13.36 0.34 -24.25
CA ALA A 67 -12.73 -0.96 -24.07
C ALA A 67 -12.28 -1.18 -22.63
N ALA A 68 -12.37 -2.42 -22.18
CA ALA A 68 -11.85 -2.90 -20.91
C ALA A 68 -11.23 -4.29 -21.05
N ILE A 69 -10.49 -4.73 -20.05
CA ILE A 69 -10.04 -6.13 -19.92
C ILE A 69 -10.40 -6.62 -18.53
N ASP A 70 -11.07 -7.77 -18.45
CA ASP A 70 -11.49 -8.40 -17.20
C ASP A 70 -10.34 -9.09 -16.44
N ASN A 71 -10.62 -9.62 -15.25
CA ASN A 71 -9.61 -10.27 -14.40
C ASN A 71 -9.12 -11.62 -14.95
N GLN A 72 -9.74 -12.14 -16.01
CA GLN A 72 -9.31 -13.33 -16.75
C GLN A 72 -8.54 -12.96 -18.03
N GLY A 73 -8.32 -11.66 -18.30
CA GLY A 73 -7.63 -11.19 -19.49
C GLY A 73 -8.51 -11.17 -20.74
N ASN A 74 -9.83 -11.35 -20.61
CA ASN A 74 -10.73 -11.24 -21.75
C ASN A 74 -10.97 -9.77 -22.10
N PRO A 75 -10.82 -9.38 -23.38
CA PRO A 75 -11.18 -8.06 -23.82
C PRO A 75 -12.70 -7.88 -23.78
N ILE A 76 -13.15 -6.69 -23.41
CA ILE A 76 -14.53 -6.27 -23.52
C ILE A 76 -14.59 -5.03 -24.39
N ILE A 77 -15.26 -5.12 -25.53
CA ILE A 77 -15.34 -4.05 -26.51
C ILE A 77 -16.80 -3.59 -26.62
N VAL A 78 -17.04 -2.32 -26.29
CA VAL A 78 -18.31 -1.64 -26.53
C VAL A 78 -18.17 -0.85 -27.84
N PRO A 79 -18.84 -1.26 -28.94
CA PRO A 79 -18.62 -0.69 -30.28
C PRO A 79 -18.88 0.81 -30.37
N THR A 80 -18.14 1.50 -31.24
CA THR A 80 -18.18 2.97 -31.41
C THR A 80 -19.45 3.52 -32.06
N GLN A 81 -20.31 2.65 -32.60
CA GLN A 81 -21.41 3.08 -33.47
C GLN A 81 -22.66 3.52 -32.70
N GLU A 82 -22.86 3.08 -31.44
CA GLU A 82 -24.06 3.39 -30.67
C GLU A 82 -23.77 3.49 -29.16
N THR A 83 -24.51 4.35 -28.45
CA THR A 83 -24.53 4.36 -26.98
C THR A 83 -25.54 3.35 -26.46
N PHE A 84 -25.21 2.68 -25.36
CA PHE A 84 -26.08 1.65 -24.78
C PHE A 84 -26.92 2.23 -23.66
N LYS A 85 -28.23 1.98 -23.72
CA LYS A 85 -29.16 2.35 -22.65
C LYS A 85 -29.33 1.18 -21.68
N PHE A 86 -29.12 1.43 -20.39
CA PHE A 86 -29.29 0.45 -19.32
C PHE A 86 -30.20 1.00 -18.24
N ARG A 87 -31.37 0.39 -18.02
CA ARG A 87 -32.32 0.82 -16.99
C ARG A 87 -32.01 0.14 -15.66
N ILE A 88 -31.79 0.93 -14.61
CA ILE A 88 -31.65 0.45 -13.23
C ILE A 88 -32.95 -0.20 -12.78
N GLN A 89 -32.86 -1.40 -12.19
CA GLN A 89 -34.03 -2.18 -11.78
C GLN A 89 -34.17 -2.27 -10.25
N THR A 90 -33.07 -2.23 -9.48
CA THR A 90 -33.17 -2.39 -8.03
C THR A 90 -33.80 -1.18 -7.36
N ARG A 91 -34.61 -1.45 -6.34
CA ARG A 91 -35.17 -0.48 -5.42
C ARG A 91 -34.77 -0.83 -3.98
N PRO A 92 -34.48 0.17 -3.12
CA PRO A 92 -34.30 -0.06 -1.70
C PRO A 92 -35.68 -0.32 -1.05
N GLU A 93 -36.01 -1.60 -0.83
CA GLU A 93 -37.33 -2.00 -0.30
C GLU A 93 -37.39 -1.95 1.24
N SER A 94 -36.28 -2.23 1.93
CA SER A 94 -36.20 -2.35 3.40
C SER A 94 -34.95 -1.74 4.02
N GLU A 95 -33.89 -1.58 3.24
CA GLU A 95 -32.64 -0.94 3.65
C GLU A 95 -32.75 0.58 3.40
N LYS A 96 -32.39 1.40 4.40
CA LYS A 96 -32.35 2.86 4.24
C LYS A 96 -31.40 3.28 3.12
N GLU A 97 -30.30 2.56 2.99
CA GLU A 97 -29.27 2.79 1.98
C GLU A 97 -28.84 1.44 1.39
N LEU A 98 -28.83 1.34 0.06
CA LEU A 98 -28.44 0.14 -0.68
C LEU A 98 -27.42 0.50 -1.74
N GLN A 99 -26.21 -0.04 -1.63
CA GLN A 99 -25.18 0.14 -2.64
C GLN A 99 -25.35 -0.86 -3.80
N ILE A 100 -25.43 -0.34 -5.02
CA ILE A 100 -25.42 -1.12 -6.26
C ILE A 100 -24.19 -0.77 -7.10
N TYR A 101 -23.79 -1.71 -7.94
CA TYR A 101 -22.68 -1.59 -8.88
C TYR A 101 -23.20 -1.83 -10.30
N ILE A 102 -22.83 -0.95 -11.22
CA ILE A 102 -23.05 -1.14 -12.64
C ILE A 102 -21.76 -1.69 -13.22
N VAL A 103 -21.83 -2.92 -13.71
CA VAL A 103 -20.64 -3.68 -14.15
C VAL A 103 -20.77 -4.13 -15.58
N LEU A 104 -19.62 -4.24 -16.24
CA LEU A 104 -19.45 -4.77 -17.58
C LEU A 104 -18.78 -6.15 -17.50
N GLN A 105 -19.25 -7.12 -18.29
CA GLN A 105 -18.72 -8.48 -18.31
C GLN A 105 -18.52 -8.99 -19.74
N ALA A 106 -17.39 -9.66 -19.99
CA ALA A 106 -17.12 -10.36 -21.25
C ALA A 106 -18.07 -11.55 -21.45
N VAL A 107 -18.46 -11.82 -22.70
CA VAL A 107 -19.23 -13.01 -23.05
C VAL A 107 -18.57 -13.69 -24.25
N ASP A 108 -18.21 -14.98 -24.11
CA ASP A 108 -17.75 -15.75 -25.26
C ASP A 108 -18.93 -15.91 -26.24
N PRO A 109 -18.76 -15.50 -27.51
CA PRO A 109 -19.81 -15.66 -28.50
C PRO A 109 -20.27 -17.13 -28.68
N ASN A 110 -19.41 -18.11 -28.41
CA ASN A 110 -19.76 -19.53 -28.51
C ASN A 110 -20.82 -19.95 -27.48
N ASP A 111 -20.96 -19.21 -26.38
CA ASP A 111 -21.97 -19.47 -25.34
C ASP A 111 -23.34 -18.87 -25.68
N LEU A 112 -23.42 -18.03 -26.73
CA LEU A 112 -24.66 -17.39 -27.14
C LEU A 112 -25.48 -18.33 -28.02
N LYS A 113 -26.67 -18.69 -27.52
CA LYS A 113 -27.67 -19.40 -28.32
C LYS A 113 -28.34 -18.43 -29.30
N GLY A 114 -28.39 -18.80 -30.58
CA GLY A 114 -29.15 -18.07 -31.61
C GLY A 114 -28.34 -17.08 -32.45
N LEU A 115 -27.01 -17.15 -32.43
CA LEU A 115 -26.21 -16.42 -33.42
C LEU A 115 -26.57 -16.92 -34.84
N PRO A 116 -26.75 -16.00 -35.82
CA PRO A 116 -27.04 -16.40 -37.20
C PRO A 116 -25.92 -17.30 -37.74
N GLN A 117 -26.27 -18.51 -38.21
CA GLN A 117 -25.27 -19.48 -38.71
C GLN A 117 -24.53 -18.99 -39.98
N GLU A 118 -25.02 -17.93 -40.63
CA GLU A 118 -24.48 -17.43 -41.91
C GLU A 118 -23.47 -16.28 -41.78
N THR A 119 -23.23 -15.74 -40.58
CA THR A 119 -22.25 -14.65 -40.41
C THR A 119 -20.83 -15.18 -40.45
N GLN A 120 -20.02 -14.73 -41.42
CA GLN A 120 -18.60 -15.10 -41.52
C GLN A 120 -17.74 -14.55 -40.37
N THR A 121 -18.23 -13.52 -39.67
CA THR A 121 -17.52 -12.84 -38.59
C THR A 121 -18.44 -12.71 -37.37
N VAL A 122 -17.92 -13.01 -36.19
CA VAL A 122 -18.63 -12.86 -34.93
C VAL A 122 -17.91 -11.80 -34.10
N PRO A 123 -18.56 -10.68 -33.73
CA PRO A 123 -17.94 -9.67 -32.88
C PRO A 123 -17.79 -10.17 -31.44
N GLU A 124 -16.93 -9.53 -30.66
CA GLU A 124 -16.89 -9.73 -29.21
C GLU A 124 -18.22 -9.28 -28.58
N TYR A 125 -18.72 -10.04 -27.61
CA TYR A 125 -19.97 -9.72 -26.91
C TYR A 125 -19.71 -9.34 -25.46
N PHE A 126 -20.62 -8.54 -24.92
CA PHE A 126 -20.57 -8.11 -23.53
C PHE A 126 -21.97 -8.08 -22.93
N LYS A 127 -22.02 -8.05 -21.60
CA LYS A 127 -23.25 -7.78 -20.84
C LYS A 127 -23.00 -6.67 -19.84
N ILE A 128 -24.05 -5.88 -19.60
CA ILE A 128 -24.10 -4.91 -18.52
C ILE A 128 -25.01 -5.49 -17.45
N HIS A 129 -24.54 -5.50 -16.21
CA HIS A 129 -25.27 -6.01 -15.07
C HIS A 129 -25.34 -4.98 -13.95
N GLU A 130 -26.43 -5.05 -13.20
CA GLU A 130 -26.54 -4.42 -11.90
C GLU A 130 -26.25 -5.49 -10.84
N ARG A 131 -25.35 -5.18 -9.90
CA ARG A 131 -24.93 -6.11 -8.83
C ARG A 131 -25.05 -5.44 -7.47
N ARG A 132 -25.30 -6.23 -6.42
CA ARG A 132 -25.15 -5.81 -5.01
C ARG A 132 -23.76 -6.13 -4.45
N LYS A 133 -23.01 -7.00 -5.13
CA LYS A 133 -21.63 -7.38 -4.79
C LYS A 133 -20.88 -7.73 -6.08
N LEU A 134 -19.65 -7.22 -6.20
CA LEU A 134 -18.77 -7.52 -7.33
C LEU A 134 -18.39 -9.00 -7.37
N GLN A 135 -18.32 -9.56 -8.57
CA GLN A 135 -17.92 -10.93 -8.85
C GLN A 135 -16.63 -10.98 -9.69
N PRO A 136 -15.89 -12.11 -9.68
CA PRO A 136 -14.80 -12.30 -10.61
C PRO A 136 -15.26 -12.13 -12.06
N GLY A 137 -14.55 -11.30 -12.83
CA GLY A 137 -14.87 -10.99 -14.23
C GLY A 137 -15.66 -9.69 -14.41
N ASP A 138 -16.19 -9.11 -13.33
CA ASP A 138 -16.87 -7.82 -13.39
C ASP A 138 -15.85 -6.67 -13.57
N ILE A 139 -16.16 -5.75 -14.48
CA ILE A 139 -15.51 -4.43 -14.60
C ILE A 139 -16.49 -3.37 -14.11
N GLU A 140 -16.20 -2.77 -12.95
CA GLU A 140 -17.03 -1.70 -12.38
C GLU A 140 -16.98 -0.45 -13.26
N LEU A 141 -18.13 -0.02 -13.75
CA LEU A 141 -18.27 1.24 -14.50
C LEU A 141 -18.62 2.40 -13.56
N CYS A 142 -19.50 2.16 -12.59
CA CYS A 142 -19.79 3.05 -11.47
C CYS A 142 -20.50 2.28 -10.36
N ARG A 143 -20.60 2.89 -9.18
CA ARG A 143 -21.50 2.46 -8.10
C ARG A 143 -22.47 3.58 -7.76
N ILE A 144 -23.58 3.22 -7.12
CA ILE A 144 -24.60 4.17 -6.69
C ILE A 144 -25.07 3.74 -5.29
N LEU A 145 -25.09 4.68 -4.35
CA LEU A 145 -25.73 4.47 -3.06
C LEU A 145 -27.18 4.91 -3.15
N LEU A 146 -28.10 3.94 -3.32
CA LEU A 146 -29.52 4.21 -3.41
C LEU A 146 -30.09 4.48 -2.02
N ASN A 147 -30.88 5.54 -1.88
CA ASN A 147 -31.53 5.88 -0.61
C ASN A 147 -33.06 5.71 -0.71
N ALA A 148 -33.67 5.05 0.28
CA ALA A 148 -35.10 4.76 0.37
C ALA A 148 -35.97 5.93 0.88
N ASP A 149 -35.37 6.98 1.45
CA ASP A 149 -36.08 8.11 2.04
C ASP A 149 -36.67 9.08 0.99
N GLN A 150 -36.55 8.77 -0.31
CA GLN A 150 -37.13 9.54 -1.41
C GLN A 150 -38.36 8.84 -2.00
N ASP A 151 -39.48 9.56 -2.09
CA ASP A 151 -40.74 9.07 -2.69
C ASP A 151 -40.59 8.63 -4.16
N VAL A 152 -39.63 9.24 -4.87
CA VAL A 152 -39.26 8.89 -6.25
C VAL A 152 -37.76 8.65 -6.30
N LEU A 153 -37.36 7.43 -6.69
CA LEU A 153 -35.96 7.12 -6.90
C LEU A 153 -35.52 7.69 -8.26
N GLU A 154 -34.71 8.74 -8.21
CA GLU A 154 -34.02 9.32 -9.35
C GLU A 154 -32.51 9.30 -9.11
N VAL A 155 -31.75 8.88 -10.12
CA VAL A 155 -30.29 8.93 -10.12
C VAL A 155 -29.85 10.16 -10.91
N SER A 156 -28.74 10.77 -10.51
CA SER A 156 -28.18 11.92 -11.22
C SER A 156 -26.66 11.83 -11.36
N SER A 157 -26.10 12.67 -12.22
CA SER A 157 -24.64 12.83 -12.28
C SER A 157 -24.15 13.59 -11.05
N PRO A 158 -22.99 13.23 -10.48
CA PRO A 158 -22.50 13.87 -9.27
C PRO A 158 -22.18 15.34 -9.52
N LYS A 159 -22.61 16.22 -8.60
CA LYS A 159 -22.20 17.63 -8.64
C LYS A 159 -20.73 17.82 -8.28
N ASP A 160 -20.26 16.99 -7.35
CA ASP A 160 -18.86 16.88 -6.97
C ASP A 160 -18.41 15.43 -7.16
N PRO A 161 -17.56 15.13 -8.17
CA PRO A 161 -17.15 13.75 -8.45
C PRO A 161 -16.28 13.13 -7.35
N PHE A 162 -15.70 13.93 -6.43
CA PHE A 162 -14.90 13.42 -5.32
C PHE A 162 -15.76 13.08 -4.09
N PHE A 163 -16.95 13.67 -3.98
CA PHE A 163 -17.90 13.48 -2.89
C PHE A 163 -19.32 13.24 -3.40
N PRO A 164 -19.54 12.17 -4.18
CA PRO A 164 -20.87 11.83 -4.69
C PRO A 164 -21.83 11.56 -3.52
N LYS A 165 -23.02 12.14 -3.62
CA LYS A 165 -24.10 11.98 -2.64
C LYS A 165 -24.92 10.71 -2.91
N PRO A 166 -25.79 10.28 -1.96
CA PRO A 166 -26.78 9.26 -2.27
C PRO A 166 -27.56 9.62 -3.55
N ASN A 167 -27.87 8.60 -4.35
CA ASN A 167 -28.49 8.69 -5.66
C ASN A 167 -27.67 9.46 -6.74
N GLU A 168 -26.39 9.72 -6.51
CA GLU A 168 -25.46 10.20 -7.55
C GLU A 168 -24.54 9.06 -8.05
N LEU A 169 -24.12 9.14 -9.31
CA LEU A 169 -23.13 8.20 -9.85
C LEU A 169 -21.77 8.41 -9.16
N ASP A 170 -21.17 7.34 -8.63
CA ASP A 170 -19.82 7.36 -8.05
C ASP A 170 -18.83 6.66 -9.00
N PHE A 171 -17.88 7.45 -9.52
CA PHE A 171 -16.86 7.01 -10.47
C PHE A 171 -15.47 6.78 -9.84
N ARG A 172 -15.31 7.02 -8.54
CA ARG A 172 -13.98 7.05 -7.88
C ARG A 172 -13.27 5.70 -7.88
N TYR A 173 -14.02 4.63 -8.11
CA TYR A 173 -13.54 3.25 -8.03
C TYR A 173 -13.46 2.55 -9.39
N ARG A 174 -13.60 3.29 -10.50
CA ARG A 174 -13.41 2.73 -11.84
C ARG A 174 -12.01 2.12 -11.95
N PRO A 175 -11.88 0.81 -12.24
CA PRO A 175 -10.59 0.15 -12.30
C PRO A 175 -9.84 0.64 -13.54
N ILE A 176 -8.57 0.99 -13.34
CA ILE A 176 -7.64 1.35 -14.42
C ILE A 176 -6.63 0.21 -14.53
N PRO A 177 -6.32 -0.30 -15.74
CA PRO A 177 -5.29 -1.30 -15.93
C PRO A 177 -3.96 -0.82 -15.34
N ARG A 178 -3.37 -1.64 -14.48
CA ARG A 178 -2.08 -1.36 -13.82
C ARG A 178 -1.19 -2.58 -13.91
N PRO A 179 0.14 -2.42 -13.83
CA PRO A 179 1.01 -3.57 -13.61
C PRO A 179 0.56 -4.35 -12.38
N ARG A 180 0.64 -5.68 -12.45
CA ARG A 180 0.28 -6.56 -11.34
C ARG A 180 1.23 -6.34 -10.17
N THR A 181 0.65 -6.22 -8.97
CA THR A 181 1.41 -6.10 -7.73
C THR A 181 2.21 -7.37 -7.49
N SER A 182 3.47 -7.21 -7.09
CA SER A 182 4.36 -8.31 -6.74
C SER A 182 4.21 -8.73 -5.29
N PHE A 183 3.76 -7.81 -4.43
CA PHE A 183 3.63 -7.98 -3.00
C PHE A 183 2.28 -7.43 -2.55
N ASP A 184 1.60 -8.17 -1.69
CA ASP A 184 0.40 -7.72 -0.98
C ASP A 184 0.69 -7.70 0.52
N ILE A 185 0.23 -6.67 1.24
CA ILE A 185 0.46 -6.52 2.67
C ILE A 185 -0.78 -6.01 3.41
N GLN A 186 -1.02 -6.59 4.59
CA GLN A 186 -1.96 -6.12 5.58
C GLN A 186 -1.19 -5.65 6.82
N VAL A 187 -1.45 -4.42 7.23
CA VAL A 187 -0.88 -3.82 8.44
C VAL A 187 -1.85 -4.02 9.60
N GLY A 188 -1.31 -4.48 10.71
CA GLY A 188 -1.95 -4.49 12.03
C GLY A 188 -1.30 -3.46 12.94
N ALA A 189 -2.09 -2.83 13.80
CA ALA A 189 -1.63 -1.84 14.77
C ALA A 189 -2.24 -2.14 16.14
N VAL A 190 -1.40 -2.17 17.17
CA VAL A 190 -1.84 -2.37 18.55
C VAL A 190 -2.21 -1.01 19.15
N VAL A 191 -3.45 -0.88 19.63
CA VAL A 191 -4.01 0.37 20.18
C VAL A 191 -4.67 0.11 21.53
N THR A 192 -4.55 1.04 22.49
CA THR A 192 -5.25 0.95 23.78
C THR A 192 -6.52 1.79 23.80
N SER A 193 -7.45 1.48 24.70
CA SER A 193 -8.70 2.26 24.86
C SER A 193 -8.44 3.70 25.35
N SER A 194 -7.34 3.92 26.09
CA SER A 194 -6.86 5.24 26.54
C SER A 194 -6.33 6.12 25.41
N ASP A 195 -5.99 5.50 24.28
CA ASP A 195 -5.30 6.08 23.15
C ASP A 195 -6.30 6.88 22.26
N HIS A 196 -7.61 6.70 22.48
CA HIS A 196 -8.71 7.47 21.85
C HIS A 196 -8.71 8.96 22.20
N ILE A 197 -7.95 9.40 23.20
CA ILE A 197 -8.07 10.77 23.73
C ILE A 197 -6.98 11.70 23.15
N GLN A 198 -5.79 11.21 22.73
CA GLN A 198 -4.72 12.09 22.20
C GLN A 198 -3.78 11.51 21.11
N SER A 199 -3.58 10.18 20.95
CA SER A 199 -2.49 9.64 20.11
C SER A 199 -2.80 8.43 19.19
N ALA A 200 -3.78 7.56 19.49
CA ALA A 200 -4.17 6.51 18.55
C ALA A 200 -4.84 6.96 17.24
N PRO A 201 -5.47 8.16 17.14
CA PRO A 201 -5.90 8.66 15.84
C PRO A 201 -4.72 8.73 14.87
N TYR A 202 -3.53 9.12 15.33
CA TYR A 202 -2.36 9.30 14.46
C TYR A 202 -1.70 8.01 14.01
N LEU A 203 -1.67 6.95 14.84
CA LEU A 203 -1.10 5.66 14.42
C LEU A 203 -1.90 5.05 13.26
N ILE A 204 -3.22 4.97 13.42
CA ILE A 204 -4.09 4.39 12.38
C ILE A 204 -4.15 5.31 11.17
N LYS A 205 -4.30 6.63 11.39
CA LYS A 205 -4.35 7.61 10.31
C LYS A 205 -3.04 7.69 9.54
N GLY A 206 -1.89 7.68 10.22
CA GLY A 206 -0.56 7.71 9.60
C GLY A 206 -0.35 6.52 8.66
N TRP A 207 -0.66 5.31 9.09
CA TRP A 207 -0.65 4.14 8.20
C TRP A 207 -1.65 4.25 7.06
N THR A 208 -2.88 4.70 7.33
CA THR A 208 -3.92 4.86 6.30
C THR A 208 -3.48 5.85 5.22
N ASP A 209 -2.93 6.99 5.61
CA ASP A 209 -2.43 8.05 4.73
C ASP A 209 -1.19 7.58 3.95
N LEU A 210 -0.27 6.83 4.58
CA LEU A 210 0.85 6.20 3.90
C LEU A 210 0.38 5.17 2.86
N ILE A 211 -0.57 4.29 3.24
CA ILE A 211 -1.13 3.27 2.35
C ILE A 211 -1.80 3.91 1.13
N ALA A 212 -2.51 5.02 1.32
CA ALA A 212 -3.13 5.77 0.23
C ALA A 212 -2.10 6.32 -0.78
N SER A 213 -0.85 6.53 -0.38
CA SER A 213 0.23 7.00 -1.26
C SER A 213 0.89 5.91 -2.10
N ILE A 214 0.79 4.63 -1.68
CA ILE A 214 1.49 3.50 -2.31
C ILE A 214 1.22 3.35 -3.80
N PRO A 215 -0.04 3.43 -4.31
CA PRO A 215 -0.30 3.23 -5.73
C PRO A 215 0.46 4.20 -6.64
N SER A 216 0.77 5.40 -6.13
CA SER A 216 1.50 6.44 -6.85
C SER A 216 3.03 6.30 -6.70
N LEU A 217 3.50 5.90 -5.52
CA LEU A 217 4.94 5.85 -5.20
C LEU A 217 5.59 4.50 -5.53
N TYR A 218 4.90 3.38 -5.25
CA TYR A 218 5.44 2.04 -5.46
C TYR A 218 4.33 1.04 -5.86
N PRO A 219 3.85 1.06 -7.11
CA PRO A 219 2.71 0.26 -7.58
C PRO A 219 2.96 -1.26 -7.58
N ARG A 220 4.20 -1.72 -7.33
CA ARG A 220 4.50 -3.15 -7.16
C ARG A 220 4.09 -3.68 -5.79
N LEU A 221 3.83 -2.80 -4.83
CA LEU A 221 3.27 -3.14 -3.53
C LEU A 221 1.79 -2.74 -3.53
N SER A 222 0.94 -3.63 -3.05
CA SER A 222 -0.45 -3.32 -2.71
C SER A 222 -0.64 -3.54 -1.22
N ALA A 223 -1.31 -2.59 -0.59
CA ALA A 223 -1.64 -2.68 0.82
C ALA A 223 -3.14 -2.56 1.02
N HIS A 224 -3.66 -3.33 1.97
CA HIS A 224 -5.07 -3.26 2.34
C HIS A 224 -5.37 -1.89 2.97
N SER A 225 -6.38 -1.19 2.46
CA SER A 225 -6.70 0.18 2.87
C SER A 225 -7.12 0.31 4.34
N MET A 226 -7.65 -0.76 4.93
CA MET A 226 -8.03 -0.79 6.34
C MET A 226 -6.91 -1.38 7.18
N VAL A 227 -6.34 -0.57 8.07
CA VAL A 227 -5.40 -1.02 9.09
C VAL A 227 -6.17 -1.84 10.14
N GLN A 228 -5.72 -3.06 10.39
CA GLN A 228 -6.31 -3.91 11.42
C GLN A 228 -5.92 -3.38 12.79
N GLN A 229 -6.89 -3.23 13.67
CA GLN A 229 -6.67 -2.73 15.03
C GLN A 229 -6.75 -3.90 15.99
N TYR A 230 -5.80 -3.96 16.91
CA TYR A 230 -5.73 -5.00 17.92
C TYR A 230 -5.64 -4.33 19.29
N SER A 231 -6.50 -4.73 20.22
CA SER A 231 -6.25 -4.39 21.62
C SER A 231 -5.11 -5.26 22.16
N PRO A 232 -4.39 -4.80 23.19
CA PRO A 232 -3.29 -5.58 23.74
C PRO A 232 -3.74 -6.91 24.36
N THR A 233 -4.97 -6.98 24.86
CA THR A 233 -5.57 -8.19 25.43
C THR A 233 -5.99 -9.20 24.36
N GLU A 234 -6.35 -8.74 23.16
CA GLU A 234 -6.79 -9.60 22.06
C GLU A 234 -5.61 -10.26 21.32
N LEU A 235 -4.37 -9.76 21.47
CA LEU A 235 -3.18 -10.26 20.74
C LEU A 235 -2.99 -11.78 20.81
N GLY A 236 -3.39 -12.43 21.91
CA GLY A 236 -3.28 -13.88 22.08
C GLY A 236 -4.50 -14.70 21.65
N GLU A 237 -5.65 -14.07 21.44
CA GLU A 237 -6.86 -14.70 20.88
C GLU A 237 -6.95 -14.52 19.36
N LEU A 238 -6.24 -13.52 18.85
CA LEU A 238 -6.22 -13.16 17.45
C LEU A 238 -5.44 -14.16 16.62
N ASN A 239 -6.02 -14.49 15.47
CA ASN A 239 -5.30 -15.07 14.37
C ASN A 239 -4.37 -13.97 13.78
N VAL A 240 -3.26 -13.66 14.47
CA VAL A 240 -2.26 -12.64 14.04
C VAL A 240 -1.77 -12.90 12.60
N GLN A 241 -2.03 -14.10 12.07
CA GLN A 241 -1.90 -14.48 10.66
C GLN A 241 -2.70 -13.61 9.67
N SER A 242 -3.63 -12.75 10.13
CA SER A 242 -4.36 -11.85 9.23
C SER A 242 -3.54 -10.65 8.75
N CYS A 243 -2.39 -10.35 9.38
CA CYS A 243 -1.49 -9.26 9.00
C CYS A 243 -0.06 -9.76 8.78
N GLN A 244 0.75 -9.02 8.02
CA GLN A 244 2.17 -9.35 7.80
C GLN A 244 3.12 -8.37 8.50
N LEU A 245 2.64 -7.16 8.81
CA LEU A 245 3.33 -6.18 9.63
C LEU A 245 2.46 -5.82 10.83
N LEU A 246 2.99 -6.01 12.04
CA LEU A 246 2.36 -5.59 13.29
C LEU A 246 3.13 -4.39 13.86
N HIS A 247 2.47 -3.22 13.95
CA HIS A 247 3.01 -2.05 14.62
C HIS A 247 2.62 -2.08 16.11
N LEU A 248 3.61 -2.22 16.99
CA LEU A 248 3.48 -2.20 18.44
C LEU A 248 4.29 -1.03 19.04
N PRO A 249 3.65 0.11 19.37
CA PRO A 249 4.32 1.22 20.06
C PRO A 249 4.96 0.76 21.37
N TYR A 250 6.17 1.22 21.66
CA TYR A 250 6.93 0.79 22.84
C TYR A 250 6.22 1.10 24.17
N ARG A 251 5.51 2.25 24.24
CA ARG A 251 4.65 2.58 25.39
C ARG A 251 3.65 1.47 25.74
N ILE A 252 3.15 0.75 24.74
CA ILE A 252 2.23 -0.37 24.94
C ILE A 252 3.02 -1.61 25.34
N LEU A 253 4.11 -1.91 24.62
CA LEU A 253 4.99 -3.06 24.92
C LEU A 253 5.45 -3.09 26.40
N GLY A 254 5.78 -1.93 26.97
CA GLY A 254 6.21 -1.81 28.37
C GLY A 254 5.11 -2.11 29.40
N THR A 255 3.84 -2.09 29.01
CA THR A 255 2.70 -2.31 29.93
C THR A 255 2.20 -3.76 29.96
N LEU A 256 2.65 -4.60 29.03
CA LEU A 256 2.12 -5.94 28.85
C LEU A 256 2.93 -6.99 29.60
N ASP A 257 2.25 -8.07 30.00
CA ASP A 257 2.93 -9.22 30.58
C ASP A 257 3.81 -9.91 29.53
N ARG A 258 5.12 -9.81 29.74
CA ARG A 258 6.15 -10.36 28.87
C ARG A 258 6.09 -11.88 28.78
N GLY A 259 5.73 -12.56 29.88
CA GLY A 259 5.68 -14.02 29.93
C GLY A 259 4.63 -14.59 28.96
N TRP A 260 3.55 -13.85 28.78
CA TRP A 260 2.47 -14.18 27.85
C TRP A 260 2.72 -13.65 26.43
N LEU A 261 3.19 -12.41 26.29
CA LEU A 261 3.28 -11.74 25.00
C LEU A 261 4.40 -12.28 24.10
N MET A 262 5.60 -12.51 24.64
CA MET A 262 6.76 -12.87 23.81
C MET A 262 6.57 -14.17 23.02
N PRO A 263 6.02 -15.27 23.60
CA PRO A 263 5.71 -16.47 22.83
C PRO A 263 4.77 -16.24 21.63
N ILE A 264 3.83 -15.31 21.75
CA ILE A 264 2.89 -14.96 20.67
C ILE A 264 3.64 -14.25 19.54
N LEU A 265 4.46 -13.26 19.88
CA LEU A 265 5.25 -12.49 18.90
C LEU A 265 6.32 -13.34 18.22
N ASP A 266 6.97 -14.24 18.98
CA ASP A 266 7.95 -15.20 18.43
C ASP A 266 7.29 -16.12 17.40
N ARG A 267 6.10 -16.66 17.71
CA ARG A 267 5.33 -17.47 16.76
C ARG A 267 4.96 -16.68 15.52
N PHE A 268 4.47 -15.44 15.68
CA PHE A 268 4.13 -14.57 14.55
C PHE A 268 5.34 -14.32 13.63
N ILE A 269 6.52 -14.09 14.20
CA ILE A 269 7.77 -13.87 13.47
C ILE A 269 8.26 -15.14 12.76
N GLN A 270 8.09 -16.30 13.40
CA GLN A 270 8.41 -17.61 12.81
C GLN A 270 7.50 -17.94 11.62
N ASP A 271 6.21 -17.58 11.70
CA ASP A 271 5.25 -17.70 10.59
C ASP A 271 5.54 -16.70 9.44
N GLY A 272 6.54 -15.83 9.60
CA GLY A 272 7.02 -14.89 8.60
C GLY A 272 6.60 -13.45 8.81
N GLY A 273 5.86 -13.18 9.88
CA GLY A 273 5.45 -11.84 10.29
C GLY A 273 6.64 -10.93 10.63
N THR A 274 6.37 -9.63 10.61
CA THR A 274 7.31 -8.58 11.02
C THR A 274 6.68 -7.73 12.11
N VAL A 275 7.39 -7.50 13.20
CA VAL A 275 6.95 -6.63 14.30
C VAL A 275 7.77 -5.35 14.28
N LEU A 276 7.09 -4.23 14.07
CA LEU A 276 7.66 -2.89 14.19
C LEU A 276 7.37 -2.34 15.59
N VAL A 277 8.43 -2.09 16.34
CA VAL A 277 8.39 -1.39 17.62
C VAL A 277 8.86 0.04 17.40
N SER A 278 7.98 1.02 17.55
CA SER A 278 8.35 2.44 17.49
C SER A 278 8.51 3.04 18.88
N ILE A 279 9.49 3.92 19.03
CA ILE A 279 9.68 4.75 20.23
C ILE A 279 9.65 6.20 19.79
N ASP A 280 8.72 6.96 20.37
CA ASP A 280 8.68 8.41 20.16
C ASP A 280 9.88 9.09 20.82
N ILE A 281 10.34 10.20 20.24
CA ILE A 281 11.47 10.97 20.76
C ILE A 281 11.27 11.39 22.21
N ASP A 282 10.05 11.78 22.57
CA ASP A 282 9.74 12.24 23.92
C ASP A 282 9.88 11.07 24.92
N GLN A 283 9.52 9.85 24.51
CA GLN A 283 9.74 8.62 25.29
C GLN A 283 11.22 8.23 25.37
N ILE A 284 12.01 8.48 24.33
CA ILE A 284 13.47 8.21 24.36
C ILE A 284 14.11 9.05 25.48
N ASN A 285 13.73 10.33 25.58
CA ASN A 285 14.22 11.22 26.63
C ASN A 285 13.89 10.68 28.03
N ASP A 286 12.65 10.21 28.24
CA ASP A 286 12.21 9.63 29.51
C ASP A 286 12.99 8.35 29.85
N LEU A 287 13.20 7.46 28.87
CA LEU A 287 13.89 6.18 29.08
C LEU A 287 15.39 6.32 29.38
N MET A 288 15.97 7.46 28.99
CA MET A 288 17.37 7.79 29.19
C MET A 288 17.66 8.50 30.52
N GLU A 289 16.66 8.65 31.40
CA GLU A 289 16.82 9.02 32.82
C GLU A 289 17.69 10.28 33.04
N ASN A 290 17.53 11.33 32.21
CA ASN A 290 18.31 12.58 32.26
C ASN A 290 19.80 12.49 31.89
N ARG A 291 20.23 11.52 31.07
CA ARG A 291 21.38 11.86 30.22
C ARG A 291 20.98 13.07 29.39
N ASN A 292 21.88 14.01 29.18
CA ASN A 292 21.70 15.23 28.40
C ASN A 292 21.36 14.95 26.91
N PHE A 293 20.77 13.81 26.56
CA PHE A 293 20.41 13.38 25.23
C PHE A 293 19.59 14.44 24.49
N ALA A 294 18.56 15.02 25.13
CA ALA A 294 17.79 16.12 24.55
C ALA A 294 18.65 17.36 24.28
N GLU A 295 19.63 17.65 25.14
CA GLU A 295 20.57 18.77 25.00
C GLU A 295 21.63 18.49 23.92
N HIS A 296 22.26 17.32 23.92
CA HIS A 296 23.18 16.85 22.88
C HIS A 296 22.51 16.85 21.50
N LEU A 297 21.25 16.41 21.46
CA LEU A 297 20.41 16.45 20.26
C LEU A 297 20.12 17.88 19.79
N GLN A 298 19.84 18.82 20.70
CA GLN A 298 19.63 20.23 20.36
C GLN A 298 20.92 20.87 19.83
N ILE A 299 22.06 20.62 20.47
CA ILE A 299 23.37 21.13 20.04
C ILE A 299 23.72 20.57 18.66
N PHE A 300 23.57 19.26 18.47
CA PHE A 300 23.78 18.60 17.18
C PHE A 300 22.95 19.22 16.05
N ARG A 301 21.69 19.59 16.32
CA ARG A 301 20.84 20.30 15.36
C ARG A 301 21.35 21.69 15.03
N ALA A 302 21.73 22.46 16.06
CA ALA A 302 22.24 23.81 15.88
C ALA A 302 23.51 23.79 15.01
N LEU A 303 24.45 22.88 15.30
CA LEU A 303 25.67 22.69 14.53
C LEU A 303 25.37 22.29 13.07
N LYS A 304 24.44 21.36 12.82
CA LYS A 304 24.05 20.98 11.45
C LYS A 304 23.39 22.13 10.67
N LEU A 305 22.59 22.96 11.35
CA LEU A 305 21.96 24.11 10.72
C LEU A 305 23.02 25.16 10.36
N GLU A 306 23.96 25.43 11.27
CA GLU A 306 25.05 26.37 11.07
C GLU A 306 26.00 25.92 9.95
N ALA A 307 26.36 24.63 9.91
CA ALA A 307 27.12 24.03 8.81
C ALA A 307 26.45 24.24 7.45
N ARG A 308 25.13 24.03 7.36
CA ARG A 308 24.36 24.28 6.13
C ARG A 308 24.34 25.76 5.74
N GLN A 309 24.13 26.66 6.70
CA GLN A 309 24.12 28.10 6.44
C GLN A 309 25.49 28.61 5.96
N LEU A 310 26.57 28.08 6.52
CA LEU A 310 27.93 28.34 6.06
C LEU A 310 28.12 27.85 4.62
N ASP A 311 27.70 26.62 4.30
CA ASP A 311 27.79 26.09 2.93
C ASP A 311 27.06 26.98 1.90
N TYR A 312 25.85 27.48 2.23
CA TYR A 312 25.12 28.44 1.39
C TYR A 312 25.83 29.79 1.28
N ALA A 313 26.33 30.34 2.38
CA ALA A 313 27.05 31.62 2.39
C ALA A 313 28.35 31.57 1.58
N PHE A 314 28.99 30.40 1.48
CA PHE A 314 30.22 30.21 0.72
C PHE A 314 29.98 29.94 -0.77
N THR A 315 28.89 29.27 -1.14
CA THR A 315 28.53 29.08 -2.57
C THR A 315 28.18 30.40 -3.26
N ASP A 316 27.64 31.38 -2.51
CA ASP A 316 27.27 32.70 -3.04
C ASP A 316 28.44 33.71 -3.07
N ARG A 317 29.54 33.45 -2.32
CA ARG A 317 30.70 34.35 -2.17
C ARG A 317 31.95 33.94 -2.93
N HIS A 318 31.82 33.48 -4.16
CA HIS A 318 32.97 33.20 -5.04
C HIS A 318 33.75 34.43 -5.56
N LYS A 319 33.78 35.56 -4.82
CA LYS A 319 34.49 36.76 -5.30
C LYS A 319 35.64 37.34 -4.48
N TYR A 320 35.72 37.28 -3.15
CA TYR A 320 36.89 37.88 -2.47
C TYR A 320 37.21 37.24 -1.11
N GLY A 321 38.38 36.58 -1.05
CA GLY A 321 39.30 36.52 0.09
C GLY A 321 38.79 36.01 1.45
N SER A 322 38.97 34.71 1.70
CA SER A 322 39.34 34.08 3.00
C SER A 322 39.00 32.58 3.04
N GLN A 323 39.37 31.85 2.00
CA GLN A 323 38.99 30.43 1.82
C GLN A 323 39.63 29.50 2.87
N GLU A 324 40.78 29.89 3.42
CA GLU A 324 41.51 29.11 4.43
C GLU A 324 40.86 29.16 5.82
N THR A 325 40.40 30.33 6.27
CA THR A 325 39.65 30.46 7.53
C THR A 325 38.26 29.84 7.44
N ALA A 326 37.63 29.91 6.27
CA ALA A 326 36.34 29.25 6.01
C ALA A 326 36.47 27.72 6.10
N ASN A 327 37.49 27.16 5.46
CA ASN A 327 37.78 25.72 5.52
C ASN A 327 38.15 25.27 6.94
N SER A 328 38.88 26.10 7.70
CA SER A 328 39.22 25.80 9.10
C SER A 328 38.00 25.82 10.01
N LEU A 329 37.08 26.77 9.84
CA LEU A 329 35.84 26.85 10.62
C LEU A 329 34.92 25.68 10.28
N LYS A 330 34.80 25.34 9.00
CA LYS A 330 34.04 24.17 8.54
C LYS A 330 34.60 22.88 9.14
N GLY A 331 35.93 22.70 9.10
CA GLY A 331 36.58 21.54 9.71
C GLY A 331 36.36 21.42 11.22
N ALA A 332 36.30 22.55 11.94
CA ALA A 332 35.99 22.55 13.37
C ALA A 332 34.54 22.14 13.65
N ILE A 333 33.58 22.68 12.89
CA ILE A 333 32.15 22.33 13.02
C ILE A 333 31.92 20.86 12.63
N ASP A 334 32.54 20.39 11.55
CA ASP A 334 32.42 18.99 11.11
C ASP A 334 32.98 18.03 12.18
N SER A 335 34.13 18.37 12.80
CA SER A 335 34.70 17.60 13.92
C SER A 335 33.76 17.57 15.14
N GLU A 336 33.13 18.70 15.49
CA GLU A 336 32.20 18.76 16.61
C GLU A 336 30.91 17.98 16.32
N ILE A 337 30.43 18.01 15.07
CA ILE A 337 29.31 17.19 14.60
C ILE A 337 29.66 15.69 14.72
N GLU A 338 30.88 15.28 14.37
CA GLU A 338 31.34 13.90 14.51
C GLU A 338 31.38 13.45 15.99
N ASP A 339 31.90 14.29 16.89
CA ASP A 339 31.97 14.01 18.33
C ASP A 339 30.56 13.83 18.94
N TYR A 340 29.64 14.77 18.68
CA TYR A 340 28.25 14.64 19.15
C TYR A 340 27.52 13.47 18.50
N SER A 341 27.82 13.14 17.24
CA SER A 341 27.25 11.94 16.59
C SER A 341 27.68 10.67 17.31
N ALA A 342 28.97 10.56 17.66
CA ALA A 342 29.49 9.39 18.36
C ALA A 342 28.87 9.23 19.75
N GLU A 343 28.67 10.34 20.48
CA GLU A 343 28.01 10.32 21.79
C GLU A 343 26.54 9.91 21.70
N ILE A 344 25.78 10.49 20.76
CA ILE A 344 24.39 10.10 20.49
C ILE A 344 24.30 8.60 20.13
N LEU A 345 25.19 8.11 19.26
CA LEU A 345 25.21 6.70 18.87
C LEU A 345 25.52 5.77 20.05
N SER A 346 26.43 6.17 20.94
CA SER A 346 26.76 5.43 22.16
C SER A 346 25.54 5.33 23.09
N ASP A 347 24.87 6.46 23.33
CA ASP A 347 23.68 6.54 24.16
C ASP A 347 22.52 5.70 23.59
N LEU A 348 22.30 5.77 22.28
CA LEU A 348 21.30 4.95 21.60
C LEU A 348 21.64 3.45 21.66
N SER A 349 22.91 3.09 21.53
CA SER A 349 23.36 1.70 21.67
C SER A 349 23.05 1.16 23.06
N HIS A 350 23.28 1.95 24.11
CA HIS A 350 22.91 1.58 25.48
C HIS A 350 21.40 1.43 25.66
N LEU A 351 20.60 2.33 25.08
CA LEU A 351 19.15 2.22 25.13
C LEU A 351 18.65 0.95 24.42
N ILE A 352 19.16 0.67 23.22
CA ILE A 352 18.85 -0.54 22.46
C ILE A 352 19.22 -1.78 23.27
N GLN A 353 20.37 -1.78 23.93
CA GLN A 353 20.80 -2.89 24.78
C GLN A 353 19.86 -3.09 25.97
N LYS A 354 19.46 -2.00 26.66
CA LYS A 354 18.50 -2.03 27.79
C LYS A 354 17.15 -2.60 27.33
N ILE A 355 16.64 -2.14 26.19
CA ILE A 355 15.41 -2.63 25.59
C ILE A 355 15.54 -4.11 25.22
N ASN A 356 16.64 -4.50 24.57
CA ASN A 356 16.89 -5.88 24.15
C ASN A 356 16.97 -6.83 25.34
N GLN A 357 17.67 -6.45 26.41
CA GLN A 357 17.72 -7.23 27.65
C GLN A 357 16.33 -7.35 28.31
N THR A 358 15.53 -6.28 28.23
CA THR A 358 14.20 -6.24 28.85
C THR A 358 13.17 -7.08 28.09
N HIS A 359 13.24 -7.08 26.75
CA HIS A 359 12.21 -7.66 25.87
C HIS A 359 12.68 -8.86 25.05
N ARG A 360 13.96 -9.26 25.13
CA ARG A 360 14.54 -10.41 24.43
C ARG A 360 14.31 -10.41 22.91
N MET A 361 14.42 -9.24 22.28
CA MET A 361 14.21 -9.10 20.82
C MET A 361 15.36 -9.69 19.98
N GLY A 362 16.47 -10.07 20.61
CA GLY A 362 17.59 -10.75 19.97
C GLY A 362 18.53 -9.85 19.17
N PHE A 363 18.46 -8.53 19.36
CA PHE A 363 19.34 -7.58 18.68
C PHE A 363 20.81 -7.82 19.08
N ASP A 364 21.70 -7.97 18.09
CA ASP A 364 23.13 -8.13 18.35
C ASP A 364 23.78 -6.81 18.76
N ASP A 365 24.81 -6.85 19.60
CA ASP A 365 25.44 -5.64 20.19
C ASP A 365 26.38 -4.90 19.21
N GLU A 366 26.76 -5.51 18.08
CA GLU A 366 27.90 -5.02 17.27
C GLU A 366 27.60 -3.77 16.42
N HIS A 367 26.36 -3.56 15.98
CA HIS A 367 26.00 -2.40 15.13
C HIS A 367 24.66 -1.77 15.54
N ALA A 368 24.68 -0.46 15.79
CA ALA A 368 23.47 0.33 16.10
C ALA A 368 22.66 0.70 14.84
N GLU A 369 23.32 0.79 13.68
CA GLU A 369 22.72 1.20 12.42
C GLU A 369 22.50 0.03 11.45
N LEU A 370 21.51 0.19 10.56
CA LEU A 370 21.33 -0.69 9.41
C LEU A 370 22.53 -0.61 8.48
N GLU A 371 23.07 -1.77 8.11
CA GLU A 371 24.10 -1.88 7.08
C GLU A 371 23.66 -1.21 5.77
N LEU A 372 24.62 -0.67 5.02
CA LEU A 372 24.36 0.00 3.73
C LEU A 372 23.68 -0.90 2.71
N GLU A 373 23.94 -2.20 2.79
CA GLU A 373 23.38 -3.23 1.92
C GLU A 373 22.05 -3.80 2.43
N HIS A 374 21.60 -3.39 3.61
CA HIS A 374 20.41 -3.94 4.23
C HIS A 374 19.15 -3.64 3.41
N PRO A 375 18.23 -4.62 3.21
CA PRO A 375 17.04 -4.42 2.38
C PRO A 375 16.15 -3.24 2.81
N LEU A 376 15.92 -3.05 4.11
CA LEU A 376 15.18 -1.88 4.64
C LEU A 376 15.79 -0.52 4.23
N ARG A 377 17.09 -0.47 3.95
CA ARG A 377 17.79 0.75 3.55
C ARG A 377 17.87 0.93 2.04
N ARG A 378 17.78 -0.16 1.25
CA ARG A 378 17.94 -0.13 -0.21
C ARG A 378 16.65 -0.27 -1.02
N PHE A 379 15.62 -0.94 -0.49
CA PHE A 379 14.48 -1.36 -1.30
C PHE A 379 13.11 -0.97 -0.71
N PRO A 380 12.20 -0.43 -1.55
CA PRO A 380 12.41 -0.05 -2.95
C PRO A 380 13.17 1.27 -3.13
N PHE A 381 13.31 2.08 -2.08
CA PHE A 381 13.99 3.38 -2.14
C PHE A 381 15.34 3.32 -1.42
N PRO A 382 16.46 3.74 -2.06
CA PRO A 382 17.77 3.72 -1.43
C PRO A 382 17.99 4.95 -0.53
N PHE A 383 18.49 4.72 0.68
CA PHE A 383 18.80 5.75 1.66
C PHE A 383 20.29 5.81 2.00
N SER A 384 20.95 6.92 1.65
CA SER A 384 22.26 7.25 2.22
C SER A 384 22.15 7.68 3.68
N GLN A 385 21.05 8.33 4.05
CA GLN A 385 20.66 8.67 5.42
C GLN A 385 19.18 8.37 5.60
N LEU A 386 18.80 7.85 6.77
CA LEU A 386 17.39 7.60 7.09
C LEU A 386 16.62 8.93 7.27
N PRO A 387 15.28 8.91 7.17
CA PRO A 387 14.48 10.12 7.34
C PRO A 387 14.69 10.79 8.69
N THR A 388 14.28 12.05 8.79
CA THR A 388 14.29 12.78 10.07
C THR A 388 12.89 12.95 10.62
N TYR A 389 12.72 12.87 11.94
CA TYR A 389 11.48 13.14 12.65
C TYR A 389 11.70 14.21 13.74
N LYS A 390 10.81 15.22 13.80
CA LYS A 390 10.95 16.45 14.60
C LYS A 390 12.28 17.20 14.40
N GLY A 391 13.12 16.83 13.43
CA GLY A 391 14.49 17.32 13.20
C GLY A 391 15.62 16.39 13.66
N TYR A 392 15.33 15.15 14.09
CA TYR A 392 16.31 14.13 14.47
C TYR A 392 16.34 13.00 13.45
N PRO A 393 17.51 12.41 13.15
CA PRO A 393 17.56 11.21 12.32
C PRO A 393 16.80 10.08 13.02
N VAL A 394 15.98 9.38 12.25
CA VAL A 394 15.35 8.14 12.70
C VAL A 394 16.42 7.06 12.70
N TYR A 395 16.55 6.36 13.83
CA TYR A 395 17.43 5.20 13.93
C TYR A 395 16.61 3.93 13.84
N VAL A 396 17.09 2.99 13.05
CA VAL A 396 16.42 1.71 12.87
C VAL A 396 17.41 0.58 13.12
N LYS A 397 16.97 -0.40 13.89
CA LYS A 397 17.64 -1.67 14.07
C LYS A 397 16.71 -2.80 13.65
N GLN A 398 17.26 -3.79 12.99
CA GLN A 398 16.51 -4.93 12.50
C GLN A 398 17.23 -6.20 12.92
N GLN A 399 16.47 -7.20 13.39
CA GLN A 399 16.96 -8.56 13.60
C GLN A 399 15.82 -9.55 13.40
N GLY A 400 16.01 -10.53 12.51
CA GLY A 400 14.98 -11.55 12.25
C GLY A 400 13.68 -10.94 11.72
N GLY A 401 12.60 -11.00 12.49
CA GLY A 401 11.32 -10.32 12.17
C GLY A 401 11.08 -9.05 12.99
N TRP A 402 12.01 -8.65 13.85
CA TRP A 402 11.90 -7.44 14.65
C TRP A 402 12.49 -6.24 13.90
N ILE A 403 11.77 -5.13 13.96
CA ILE A 403 12.25 -3.80 13.57
C ILE A 403 12.03 -2.89 14.79
N LEU A 404 13.11 -2.33 15.32
CA LEU A 404 13.06 -1.28 16.32
C LEU A 404 13.34 0.06 15.65
N MET A 405 12.43 1.01 15.78
CA MET A 405 12.52 2.34 15.21
C MET A 405 12.50 3.39 16.31
N LEU A 406 13.56 4.19 16.39
CA LEU A 406 13.69 5.31 17.30
C LEU A 406 13.39 6.60 16.53
N GLY A 407 12.28 7.24 16.87
CA GLY A 407 11.64 8.31 16.10
C GLY A 407 10.43 7.78 15.34
N ASP A 408 9.23 7.98 15.90
CA ASP A 408 7.98 7.49 15.32
C ASP A 408 7.53 8.35 14.12
N LEU A 409 7.56 7.77 12.93
CA LEU A 409 7.18 8.44 11.68
C LEU A 409 5.66 8.52 11.45
N ASN A 410 4.82 7.91 12.31
CA ASN A 410 3.36 7.92 12.10
C ASN A 410 2.79 9.33 12.02
N GLU A 411 3.26 10.26 12.86
CA GLU A 411 2.82 11.65 12.83
C GLU A 411 3.16 12.32 11.49
N VAL A 412 4.35 12.03 10.94
CA VAL A 412 4.79 12.56 9.65
C VAL A 412 3.94 12.03 8.50
N TRP A 413 3.56 10.75 8.56
CA TRP A 413 2.72 10.16 7.52
C TRP A 413 1.29 10.69 7.56
N SER A 414 0.82 11.10 8.73
CA SER A 414 -0.53 11.61 8.90
C SER A 414 -0.68 13.01 8.30
N ILE A 415 -1.72 13.22 7.49
CA ILE A 415 -2.09 14.54 6.96
C ILE A 415 -2.74 15.34 8.10
N ASP A 416 -1.93 15.97 8.96
CA ASP A 416 -2.40 16.89 10.00
C ASP A 416 -2.06 18.34 9.61
N PRO A 417 -3.05 19.25 9.47
CA PRO A 417 -2.80 20.65 9.15
C PRO A 417 -1.97 21.40 10.22
N ASN A 418 -1.87 20.86 11.44
CA ASN A 418 -1.07 21.46 12.51
C ASN A 418 0.37 20.94 12.55
N PHE A 419 0.70 19.90 11.77
CA PHE A 419 2.05 19.35 11.71
C PHE A 419 2.86 20.05 10.62
N ASP A 420 3.72 20.98 11.04
CA ASP A 420 4.62 21.70 10.14
C ASP A 420 5.84 20.84 9.81
N CYS A 421 5.84 20.21 8.63
CA CYS A 421 7.00 19.52 8.10
C CYS A 421 7.25 19.90 6.64
N SER A 422 8.52 19.92 6.25
CA SER A 422 8.87 20.15 4.86
C SER A 422 8.40 18.97 3.99
N ARG A 423 8.09 19.26 2.72
CA ARG A 423 7.75 18.22 1.74
C ARG A 423 8.85 17.17 1.58
N GLU A 424 10.11 17.55 1.75
CA GLU A 424 11.26 16.64 1.69
C GLU A 424 11.23 15.64 2.86
N VAL A 425 10.96 16.11 4.08
CA VAL A 425 10.81 15.25 5.26
C VAL A 425 9.63 14.29 5.09
N LEU A 426 8.47 14.80 4.65
CA LEU A 426 7.29 13.98 4.37
C LEU A 426 7.59 12.88 3.34
N ARG A 427 8.21 13.27 2.22
CA ARG A 427 8.54 12.33 1.13
C ARG A 427 9.53 11.26 1.59
N SER A 428 10.61 11.66 2.27
CA SER A 428 11.62 10.73 2.78
C SER A 428 10.99 9.74 3.78
N ALA A 429 10.12 10.23 4.68
CA ALA A 429 9.37 9.40 5.60
C ALA A 429 8.42 8.42 4.88
N GLN A 430 7.71 8.87 3.84
CA GLN A 430 6.84 8.00 3.03
C GLN A 430 7.63 6.91 2.31
N GLU A 431 8.73 7.29 1.65
CA GLU A 431 9.62 6.35 0.96
C GLU A 431 10.16 5.29 1.94
N PHE A 432 10.56 5.69 3.15
CA PHE A 432 11.04 4.75 4.16
C PHE A 432 9.94 3.87 4.76
N GLY A 433 8.74 4.42 4.98
CA GLY A 433 7.57 3.64 5.36
C GLY A 433 7.24 2.56 4.33
N ILE A 434 7.39 2.86 3.04
CA ILE A 434 7.25 1.88 1.96
C ILE A 434 8.36 0.83 2.00
N ASN A 435 9.61 1.19 2.33
CA ASN A 435 10.67 0.20 2.55
C ASN A 435 10.32 -0.79 3.67
N ILE A 436 9.76 -0.31 4.79
CA ILE A 436 9.29 -1.17 5.89
C ILE A 436 8.21 -2.14 5.41
N LEU A 437 7.20 -1.63 4.69
CA LEU A 437 6.13 -2.46 4.15
C LEU A 437 6.64 -3.48 3.14
N HIS A 438 7.53 -3.07 2.24
CA HIS A 438 8.14 -3.95 1.26
C HIS A 438 8.95 -5.07 1.93
N PHE A 439 9.77 -4.73 2.92
CA PHE A 439 10.54 -5.71 3.69
C PHE A 439 9.65 -6.73 4.38
N ALA A 440 8.59 -6.27 5.06
CA ALA A 440 7.66 -7.16 5.74
C ALA A 440 6.94 -8.11 4.75
N ALA A 441 6.48 -7.59 3.62
CA ALA A 441 5.85 -8.40 2.59
C ALA A 441 6.81 -9.41 1.94
N GLN A 442 8.05 -8.98 1.67
CA GLN A 442 9.09 -9.83 1.10
C GLN A 442 9.49 -10.95 2.06
N ARG A 443 9.71 -10.63 3.34
CA ARG A 443 10.02 -11.62 4.38
C ARG A 443 8.92 -12.66 4.50
N TRP A 444 7.66 -12.21 4.59
CA TRP A 444 6.50 -13.09 4.64
C TRP A 444 6.46 -14.05 3.45
N GLN A 445 6.67 -13.53 2.25
CA GLN A 445 6.65 -14.33 1.03
C GLN A 445 7.81 -15.34 0.99
N GLN A 446 9.02 -14.95 1.38
CA GLN A 446 10.20 -15.82 1.38
C GLN A 446 10.06 -16.98 2.38
N ILE A 447 9.59 -16.71 3.60
CA ILE A 447 9.39 -17.74 4.62
C ILE A 447 8.30 -18.73 4.18
N ASN A 448 7.18 -18.22 3.65
CA ASN A 448 6.14 -19.09 3.12
C ASN A 448 6.63 -19.92 1.93
N TYR A 449 7.43 -19.36 1.01
CA TYR A 449 8.03 -20.15 -0.07
C TYR A 449 8.95 -21.26 0.43
N ALA A 450 9.77 -21.00 1.45
CA ALA A 450 10.62 -22.03 2.05
C ALA A 450 9.78 -23.16 2.67
N ASN A 451 8.65 -22.82 3.30
CA ASN A 451 7.75 -23.80 3.92
C ASN A 451 6.95 -24.63 2.90
N TYR A 452 6.66 -24.07 1.71
CA TYR A 452 5.96 -24.78 0.63
C TYR A 452 6.79 -25.90 -0.02
N GLN A 453 8.11 -25.93 0.16
CA GLN A 453 8.99 -26.92 -0.48
C GLN A 453 9.09 -28.28 0.26
N ILE A 454 8.26 -28.54 1.29
CA ILE A 454 8.38 -29.76 2.13
C ILE A 454 7.15 -30.69 2.03
N THR A 455 6.13 -30.36 1.23
CA THR A 455 4.99 -31.25 1.00
C THR A 455 4.98 -31.77 -0.43
N ASP A 456 5.88 -32.71 -0.73
CA ASP A 456 5.75 -33.68 -1.83
C ASP A 456 5.91 -35.11 -1.28
#